data_AF-E6PX33-F1
#
_entry.id   AF-E6PX33-F1
#
_cell.length_a   1.000
_cell.length_b   1.000
_cell.length_c   1.000
_cell.angle_alpha   90.00
_cell.angle_beta   90.00
_cell.angle_gamma   90.00
#
_symmetry.space_group_name_H-M   'P 1'
#
loop_
_entity.id
_entity.type
_entity.pdbx_description
1 polymer ?
#
loop_
_entity_poly.entity_id
_entity_poly.type
_entity_poly.pdbx_seq_one_letter_code
_entity_poly.pdbx_strand_id
1 'polypeptide(L)'
;MSYRLAPIPGSVSLVIANTMVKHSIAGGEYGTRRAEVELACRILAGHRPEIRFLRDATVGDLDRWGEEIPLAARKRARHIITENTRTMEAAEALLRHDLATVGRLMYEAHESYSRDFEASCEEADTMVELAMEIPGLIGARLTGGGFGGCTVNLVEKERAREFAATLGERYLATTGITAQMHVCRAADGARRVL
;
A
#
# COMPACT_ATOMS: atom_id res chain seq x y z
N MET A 1 8.08 20.31 10.50
CA MET A 1 7.77 19.15 9.64
C MET A 1 8.49 19.38 8.33
N SER A 2 9.50 18.58 8.00
CA SER A 2 10.24 18.67 6.74
C SER A 2 9.69 17.66 5.74
N TYR A 3 9.73 17.99 4.46
CA TYR A 3 9.38 17.06 3.38
C TYR A 3 10.45 17.10 2.30
N ARG A 4 10.61 15.99 1.58
CA ARG A 4 11.42 15.89 0.37
C ARG A 4 10.52 15.41 -0.76
N LEU A 5 10.52 16.13 -1.87
CA LEU A 5 9.76 15.71 -3.05
C LEU A 5 10.47 14.57 -3.76
N ALA A 6 9.72 13.55 -4.16
CA ALA A 6 10.13 12.51 -5.09
C ALA A 6 9.24 12.64 -6.34
N PRO A 7 9.69 13.34 -7.40
CA PRO A 7 8.84 13.65 -8.54
C PRO A 7 8.41 12.38 -9.28
N ILE A 8 7.11 12.27 -9.58
CA ILE A 8 6.61 11.24 -10.51
C ILE A 8 6.96 11.67 -11.93
N PRO A 9 7.62 10.83 -12.75
CA PRO A 9 7.95 11.19 -14.12
C PRO A 9 6.72 11.56 -14.95
N GLY A 10 6.86 12.54 -15.84
CA GLY A 10 5.76 13.02 -16.69
C GLY A 10 5.21 12.00 -17.70
N SER A 11 5.90 10.87 -17.86
CA SER A 11 5.50 9.68 -18.63
C SER A 11 4.64 8.71 -17.82
N VAL A 12 4.34 8.99 -16.55
CA VAL A 12 3.53 8.15 -15.67
C VAL A 12 2.23 8.87 -15.30
N SER A 13 1.13 8.13 -15.38
CA SER A 13 -0.17 8.50 -14.83
C SER A 13 -0.52 7.65 -13.63
N LEU A 14 -1.33 8.18 -12.72
CA LEU A 14 -1.94 7.40 -11.65
C LEU A 14 -3.36 7.03 -12.07
N VAL A 15 -3.71 5.75 -12.06
CA VAL A 15 -5.09 5.29 -12.20
C VAL A 15 -5.59 4.87 -10.82
N ILE A 16 -6.54 5.61 -10.28
CA ILE A 16 -7.23 5.28 -9.03
C ILE A 16 -8.46 4.46 -9.37
N ALA A 17 -8.54 3.25 -8.84
CA ALA A 17 -9.66 2.34 -9.04
C ALA A 17 -10.39 2.14 -7.72
N ASN A 18 -11.58 2.69 -7.58
CA ASN A 18 -12.43 2.49 -6.41
C ASN A 18 -13.20 1.18 -6.58
N THR A 19 -13.00 0.24 -5.65
CA THR A 19 -13.65 -1.08 -5.66
C THR A 19 -15.15 -0.97 -5.38
N MET A 20 -15.63 0.21 -4.95
CA MET A 20 -17.00 0.45 -4.51
C MET A 20 -17.43 -0.34 -3.27
N VAL A 21 -16.47 -1.01 -2.62
CA VAL A 21 -16.69 -1.73 -1.37
C VAL A 21 -16.17 -0.91 -0.20
N LYS A 22 -16.99 -0.86 0.85
CA LYS A 22 -16.65 -0.28 2.14
C LYS A 22 -16.96 -1.30 3.21
N HIS A 23 -15.96 -2.03 3.68
CA HIS A 23 -16.09 -2.70 4.96
C HIS A 23 -15.89 -1.66 6.06
N SER A 24 -16.73 -1.72 7.08
CA SER A 24 -16.82 -0.67 8.09
C SER A 24 -15.54 -0.62 8.94
N ILE A 25 -14.76 0.47 8.81
CA ILE A 25 -13.66 0.80 9.75
C ILE A 25 -14.22 0.97 11.18
N ALA A 26 -15.52 1.27 11.34
CA ALA A 26 -16.19 1.41 12.62
C ALA A 26 -16.45 0.05 13.33
N GLY A 27 -16.16 -1.08 12.69
CA GLY A 27 -16.27 -2.43 13.27
C GLY A 27 -15.17 -2.80 14.28
N GLY A 28 -14.24 -1.89 14.58
CA GLY A 28 -13.18 -2.12 15.56
C GLY A 28 -11.93 -2.80 15.00
N GLU A 29 -11.94 -3.27 13.74
CA GLU A 29 -10.80 -3.93 13.09
C GLU A 29 -9.54 -3.06 13.10
N TYR A 30 -9.68 -1.77 12.77
CA TYR A 30 -8.58 -0.82 12.86
C TYR A 30 -8.04 -0.68 14.30
N GLY A 31 -8.92 -0.69 15.29
CA GLY A 31 -8.55 -0.68 16.71
C GLY A 31 -7.78 -1.93 17.11
N THR A 32 -8.20 -3.10 16.62
CA THR A 32 -7.49 -4.37 16.81
C THR A 32 -6.09 -4.33 16.20
N ARG A 33 -5.95 -3.87 14.93
CA ARG A 33 -4.64 -3.74 14.27
C ARG A 33 -3.71 -2.81 15.04
N ARG A 34 -4.23 -1.70 15.55
CA ARG A 34 -3.47 -0.77 16.38
C ARG A 34 -3.00 -1.44 17.67
N ALA A 35 -3.88 -2.13 18.39
CA ALA A 35 -3.52 -2.82 19.64
C ALA A 35 -2.47 -3.92 19.41
N GLU A 36 -2.58 -4.67 18.31
CA GLU A 36 -1.60 -5.67 17.87
C GLU A 36 -0.22 -5.05 17.62
N VAL A 37 -0.16 -3.91 16.91
CA VAL A 37 1.07 -3.15 16.65
C VAL A 37 1.68 -2.61 17.95
N GLU A 38 0.87 -2.04 18.84
CA GLU A 38 1.33 -1.50 20.12
C GLU A 38 1.86 -2.62 21.04
N LEU A 39 1.22 -3.79 21.05
CA LEU A 39 1.68 -4.97 21.79
C LEU A 39 3.04 -5.44 21.29
N ALA A 40 3.19 -5.66 19.98
CA ALA A 40 4.46 -6.10 19.40
C ALA A 40 5.59 -5.09 19.70
N CYS A 41 5.31 -3.80 19.61
CA CYS A 41 6.26 -2.74 19.93
C CYS A 41 6.73 -2.82 21.38
N ARG A 42 5.81 -3.02 22.34
CA ARG A 42 6.18 -3.15 23.77
C ARG A 42 7.04 -4.37 24.04
N ILE A 43 6.76 -5.51 23.41
CA ILE A 43 7.54 -6.74 23.59
C ILE A 43 8.96 -6.54 23.07
N LEU A 44 9.12 -6.00 21.84
CA LEU A 44 10.44 -5.70 21.28
C LEU A 44 11.20 -4.67 22.11
N ALA A 45 10.52 -3.64 22.63
CA ALA A 45 11.13 -2.64 23.50
C ALA A 45 11.62 -3.20 24.84
N GLY A 46 11.05 -4.32 25.31
CA GLY A 46 11.53 -5.05 26.48
C GLY A 46 12.93 -5.63 26.31
N HIS A 47 13.32 -5.94 25.06
CA HIS A 47 14.65 -6.44 24.70
C HIS A 47 15.60 -5.35 24.21
N ARG A 48 15.07 -4.37 23.47
CA ARG A 48 15.84 -3.22 22.96
C ARG A 48 15.11 -1.90 23.27
N PRO A 49 15.43 -1.23 24.39
CA PRO A 49 14.74 -0.03 24.86
C PRO A 49 14.75 1.17 23.88
N GLU A 50 15.65 1.17 22.90
CA GLU A 50 15.70 2.16 21.83
C GLU A 50 14.49 2.09 20.88
N ILE A 51 13.78 0.96 20.85
CA ILE A 51 12.56 0.78 20.04
C ILE A 51 11.41 1.51 20.72
N ARG A 52 11.11 2.74 20.30
CA ARG A 52 9.96 3.52 20.79
C ARG A 52 8.71 3.29 19.95
N PHE A 53 8.92 3.07 18.65
CA PHE A 53 7.90 2.68 17.68
C PHE A 53 8.47 1.57 16.80
N LEU A 54 7.60 0.82 16.10
CA LEU A 54 8.06 -0.24 15.20
C LEU A 54 8.93 0.25 14.03
N ARG A 55 8.91 1.55 13.70
CA ARG A 55 9.88 2.12 12.73
C ARG A 55 11.33 2.07 13.20
N ASP A 56 11.53 1.98 14.51
CA ASP A 56 12.85 1.87 15.14
C ASP A 56 13.29 0.40 15.24
N ALA A 57 12.41 -0.55 14.88
CA ALA A 57 12.69 -1.99 14.86
C ALA A 57 13.14 -2.47 13.48
N THR A 58 13.80 -3.62 13.44
CA THR A 58 14.33 -4.27 12.24
C THR A 58 13.81 -5.70 12.11
N VAL A 59 13.94 -6.29 10.92
CA VAL A 59 13.58 -7.71 10.72
C VAL A 59 14.41 -8.61 11.64
N GLY A 60 15.68 -8.27 11.87
CA GLY A 60 16.54 -9.02 12.80
C GLY A 60 16.05 -9.01 14.26
N ASP A 61 15.27 -8.00 14.67
CA ASP A 61 14.64 -7.99 15.99
C ASP A 61 13.48 -9.00 16.06
N LEU A 62 12.70 -9.11 14.98
CA LEU A 62 11.65 -10.13 14.87
C LEU A 62 12.24 -11.54 14.77
N ASP A 63 13.38 -11.72 14.11
CA ASP A 63 14.03 -13.03 14.02
C ASP A 63 14.54 -13.51 15.39
N ARG A 64 14.96 -12.57 16.26
CA ARG A 64 15.49 -12.88 17.61
C ARG A 64 14.39 -13.08 18.65
N TRP A 65 13.38 -12.20 18.66
CA TRP A 65 12.40 -12.11 19.74
C TRP A 65 10.95 -12.26 19.28
N GLY A 66 10.73 -12.51 17.99
CA GLY A 66 9.38 -12.58 17.42
C GLY A 66 8.52 -13.70 17.98
N GLU A 67 9.11 -14.84 18.38
CA GLU A 67 8.34 -15.95 18.97
C GLU A 67 7.70 -15.60 20.32
N GLU A 68 8.16 -14.54 21.00
CA GLU A 68 7.52 -14.01 22.22
C GLU A 68 6.28 -13.15 21.91
N ILE A 69 6.10 -12.76 20.65
CA ILE A 69 5.01 -11.92 20.17
C ILE A 69 3.88 -12.83 19.66
N PRO A 70 2.62 -12.65 20.11
CA PRO A 70 1.49 -13.39 19.55
C PRO A 70 1.44 -13.29 18.03
N LEU A 71 1.12 -14.41 17.36
CA LEU A 71 1.28 -14.55 15.90
C LEU A 71 0.67 -13.38 15.12
N ALA A 72 -0.57 -12.97 15.44
CA ALA A 72 -1.24 -11.86 14.78
C ALA A 72 -0.45 -10.55 14.91
N ALA A 73 -0.04 -10.19 16.14
CA ALA A 73 0.78 -9.01 16.41
C ALA A 73 2.15 -9.07 15.73
N ARG A 74 2.77 -10.26 15.67
CA ARG A 74 4.03 -10.48 14.95
C ARG A 74 3.88 -10.21 13.44
N LYS A 75 2.79 -10.67 12.83
CA LYS A 75 2.49 -10.38 11.42
C LYS A 75 2.33 -8.88 11.19
N ARG A 76 1.57 -8.17 12.04
CA ARG A 76 1.45 -6.70 11.91
C ARG A 76 2.79 -6.00 12.05
N ALA A 77 3.63 -6.46 12.97
CA ALA A 77 4.95 -5.88 13.15
C ALA A 77 5.86 -6.10 11.94
N ARG A 78 5.84 -7.30 11.34
CA ARG A 78 6.55 -7.61 10.10
C ARG A 78 6.12 -6.67 8.98
N HIS A 79 4.81 -6.46 8.82
CA HIS A 79 4.30 -5.48 7.84
C HIS A 79 4.88 -4.09 8.09
N ILE A 80 4.71 -3.53 9.29
CA ILE A 80 5.14 -2.16 9.59
C ILE A 80 6.65 -1.97 9.41
N ILE A 81 7.46 -2.89 9.91
CA ILE A 81 8.92 -2.82 9.78
C ILE A 81 9.33 -2.85 8.31
N THR A 82 8.79 -3.79 7.53
CA THR A 82 9.15 -3.93 6.11
C THR A 82 8.56 -2.82 5.23
N GLU A 83 7.38 -2.29 5.56
CA GLU A 83 6.75 -1.19 4.85
C GLU A 83 7.53 0.12 5.00
N ASN A 84 8.12 0.37 6.18
CA ASN A 84 9.02 1.51 6.40
C ASN A 84 10.25 1.42 5.47
N THR A 85 10.86 0.25 5.36
CA THR A 85 11.99 0.02 4.44
C THR A 85 11.56 0.22 2.99
N ARG A 86 10.47 -0.44 2.54
CA ARG A 86 9.94 -0.31 1.17
C ARG A 86 9.62 1.14 0.82
N THR A 87 9.11 1.92 1.76
CA THR A 87 8.79 3.34 1.55
C THR A 87 10.05 4.16 1.26
N MET A 88 11.13 3.94 2.02
CA MET A 88 12.40 4.63 1.80
C MET A 88 13.04 4.20 0.46
N GLU A 89 13.01 2.92 0.16
CA GLU A 89 13.53 2.37 -1.11
C GLU A 89 12.74 2.89 -2.32
N ALA A 90 11.42 2.97 -2.23
CA ALA A 90 10.56 3.49 -3.30
C ALA A 90 10.83 4.98 -3.56
N ALA A 91 11.06 5.78 -2.51
CA ALA A 91 11.43 7.18 -2.65
C ALA A 91 12.78 7.33 -3.38
N GLU A 92 13.78 6.53 -3.03
CA GLU A 92 15.08 6.54 -3.70
C GLU A 92 14.98 6.01 -5.15
N ALA A 93 14.15 5.01 -5.41
CA ALA A 93 13.90 4.51 -6.76
C ALA A 93 13.22 5.56 -7.66
N LEU A 94 12.24 6.30 -7.14
CA LEU A 94 11.61 7.42 -7.85
C LEU A 94 12.63 8.51 -8.22
N LEU A 95 13.53 8.87 -7.29
CA LEU A 95 14.59 9.85 -7.53
C LEU A 95 15.59 9.41 -8.61
N ARG A 96 15.78 8.10 -8.79
CA ARG A 96 16.62 7.52 -9.84
C ARG A 96 15.85 7.18 -11.13
N HIS A 97 14.56 7.49 -11.19
CA HIS A 97 13.67 7.09 -12.29
C HIS A 97 13.61 5.57 -12.53
N ASP A 98 13.89 4.76 -11.50
CA ASP A 98 13.83 3.30 -11.55
C ASP A 98 12.40 2.81 -11.31
N LEU A 99 11.58 2.94 -12.34
CA LEU A 99 10.15 2.58 -12.29
C LEU A 99 9.92 1.09 -12.11
N ALA A 100 10.84 0.23 -12.55
CA ALA A 100 10.74 -1.21 -12.33
C ALA A 100 10.83 -1.54 -10.84
N THR A 101 11.77 -0.94 -10.11
CA THR A 101 11.87 -1.08 -8.66
C THR A 101 10.66 -0.49 -7.94
N VAL A 102 10.18 0.69 -8.34
CA VAL A 102 8.94 1.27 -7.75
C VAL A 102 7.76 0.32 -7.92
N GLY A 103 7.59 -0.22 -9.12
CA GLY A 103 6.52 -1.15 -9.45
C GLY A 103 6.52 -2.41 -8.59
N ARG A 104 7.69 -3.07 -8.50
CA ARG A 104 7.91 -4.23 -7.64
C ARG A 104 7.60 -3.92 -6.17
N LEU A 105 8.10 -2.81 -5.64
CA LEU A 105 7.90 -2.40 -4.24
C LEU A 105 6.42 -2.09 -3.94
N MET A 106 5.66 -1.55 -4.89
CA MET A 106 4.22 -1.36 -4.73
C MET A 106 3.50 -2.70 -4.56
N TYR A 107 3.80 -3.68 -5.41
CA TYR A 107 3.18 -5.00 -5.32
C TYR A 107 3.57 -5.75 -4.04
N GLU A 108 4.85 -5.74 -3.66
CA GLU A 108 5.32 -6.33 -2.39
C GLU A 108 4.65 -5.67 -1.17
N ALA A 109 4.42 -4.35 -1.24
CA ALA A 109 3.69 -3.66 -0.20
C ALA A 109 2.21 -4.06 -0.14
N HIS A 110 1.57 -4.29 -1.29
CA HIS A 110 0.21 -4.82 -1.34
C HIS A 110 0.12 -6.23 -0.74
N GLU A 111 1.00 -7.14 -1.15
CA GLU A 111 1.04 -8.50 -0.60
C GLU A 111 1.26 -8.49 0.92
N SER A 112 2.18 -7.66 1.41
CA SER A 112 2.39 -7.50 2.86
C SER A 112 1.15 -6.91 3.54
N TYR A 113 0.48 -5.93 2.93
CA TYR A 113 -0.72 -5.34 3.50
C TYR A 113 -1.90 -6.34 3.55
N SER A 114 -2.06 -7.18 2.54
CA SER A 114 -3.07 -8.23 2.52
C SER A 114 -2.72 -9.38 3.49
N ARG A 115 -1.52 -9.97 3.37
CA ARG A 115 -1.15 -11.20 4.10
C ARG A 115 -0.64 -10.95 5.51
N ASP A 116 0.20 -9.94 5.71
CA ASP A 116 0.82 -9.65 7.02
C ASP A 116 0.01 -8.64 7.83
N PHE A 117 -0.54 -7.60 7.20
CA PHE A 117 -1.35 -6.61 7.91
C PHE A 117 -2.83 -7.02 8.01
N GLU A 118 -3.32 -7.90 7.13
CA GLU A 118 -4.71 -8.38 7.10
C GLU A 118 -5.72 -7.23 7.21
N ALA A 119 -5.50 -6.21 6.37
CA ALA A 119 -6.40 -5.07 6.25
C ALA A 119 -6.82 -4.82 4.80
N SER A 120 -6.62 -5.78 3.90
CA SER A 120 -7.19 -5.77 2.55
C SER A 120 -8.58 -6.41 2.53
N CYS A 121 -9.14 -6.60 1.34
CA CYS A 121 -10.33 -7.40 1.10
C CYS A 121 -10.23 -8.07 -0.28
N GLU A 122 -11.10 -9.06 -0.54
CA GLU A 122 -11.10 -9.84 -1.78
C GLU A 122 -11.20 -8.93 -3.02
N GLU A 123 -12.01 -7.89 -2.96
CA GLU A 123 -12.22 -6.98 -4.08
C GLU A 123 -11.00 -6.11 -4.38
N ALA A 124 -10.28 -5.69 -3.33
CA ALA A 124 -9.05 -4.92 -3.51
C ALA A 124 -7.91 -5.80 -4.03
N ASP A 125 -7.80 -7.02 -3.51
CA ASP A 125 -6.79 -7.99 -3.95
C ASP A 125 -7.07 -8.39 -5.41
N THR A 126 -8.31 -8.71 -5.76
CA THR A 126 -8.75 -8.97 -7.14
C THR A 126 -8.44 -7.80 -8.08
N MET A 127 -8.70 -6.56 -7.65
CA MET A 127 -8.41 -5.37 -8.46
C MET A 127 -6.92 -5.23 -8.76
N VAL A 128 -6.04 -5.53 -7.79
CA VAL A 128 -4.59 -5.49 -7.99
C VAL A 128 -4.14 -6.65 -8.88
N GLU A 129 -4.62 -7.87 -8.65
CA GLU A 129 -4.29 -9.05 -9.46
C GLU A 129 -4.64 -8.83 -10.94
N LEU A 130 -5.86 -8.36 -11.22
CA LEU A 130 -6.28 -8.03 -12.59
C LEU A 130 -5.44 -6.92 -13.22
N ALA A 131 -5.05 -5.90 -12.44
CA ALA A 131 -4.19 -4.83 -12.92
C ALA A 131 -2.83 -5.36 -13.40
N MET A 132 -2.24 -6.31 -12.67
CA MET A 132 -0.91 -6.89 -12.96
C MET A 132 -0.83 -7.59 -14.32
N GLU A 133 -1.98 -7.98 -14.88
CA GLU A 133 -2.06 -8.66 -16.18
C GLU A 133 -2.20 -7.71 -17.38
N ILE A 134 -2.39 -6.40 -17.15
CA ILE A 134 -2.69 -5.43 -18.20
C ILE A 134 -1.41 -4.70 -18.64
N PRO A 135 -1.10 -4.69 -19.96
CA PRO A 135 0.06 -3.97 -20.48
C PRO A 135 0.07 -2.48 -20.12
N GLY A 136 1.25 -1.95 -19.79
CA GLY A 136 1.44 -0.56 -19.39
C GLY A 136 1.39 -0.30 -17.90
N LEU A 137 1.03 -1.30 -17.08
CA LEU A 137 1.18 -1.19 -15.64
C LEU A 137 2.67 -1.15 -15.25
N ILE A 138 3.00 -0.22 -14.37
CA ILE A 138 4.29 -0.16 -13.67
C ILE A 138 4.16 -0.87 -12.32
N GLY A 139 3.14 -0.52 -11.52
CA GLY A 139 2.83 -1.23 -10.28
C GLY A 139 1.50 -0.82 -9.68
N ALA A 140 0.92 -1.70 -8.87
CA ALA A 140 -0.40 -1.53 -8.28
C ALA A 140 -0.38 -1.90 -6.79
N ARG A 141 -1.18 -1.19 -6.00
CA ARG A 141 -1.48 -1.56 -4.61
C ARG A 141 -2.78 -0.95 -4.12
N LEU A 142 -3.33 -1.52 -3.06
CA LEU A 142 -4.33 -0.86 -2.22
C LEU A 142 -3.79 0.45 -1.61
N THR A 143 -4.64 1.47 -1.49
CA THR A 143 -4.34 2.74 -0.83
C THR A 143 -5.44 3.17 0.13
N GLY A 144 -5.10 3.97 1.15
CA GLY A 144 -6.01 4.41 2.20
C GLY A 144 -6.03 3.48 3.41
N GLY A 145 -7.14 3.48 4.16
CA GLY A 145 -7.28 2.72 5.41
C GLY A 145 -7.48 1.21 5.24
N GLY A 146 -7.64 0.75 4.00
CA GLY A 146 -7.95 -0.64 3.67
C GLY A 146 -9.40 -1.04 3.90
N PHE A 147 -9.64 -2.35 3.96
CA PHE A 147 -10.96 -2.96 4.13
C PHE A 147 -11.95 -2.51 3.04
N GLY A 148 -11.47 -2.49 1.79
CA GLY A 148 -12.14 -1.90 0.63
C GLY A 148 -11.47 -0.60 0.18
N GLY A 149 -12.26 0.30 -0.42
CA GLY A 149 -11.77 1.59 -0.88
C GLY A 149 -11.14 1.53 -2.26
N CYS A 150 -9.89 1.99 -2.40
CA CYS A 150 -9.28 2.21 -3.70
C CYS A 150 -7.93 1.50 -3.85
N THR A 151 -7.61 1.09 -5.06
CA THR A 151 -6.23 0.82 -5.48
C THR A 151 -5.65 2.04 -6.19
N VAL A 152 -4.33 2.18 -6.10
CA VAL A 152 -3.53 3.11 -6.90
C VAL A 152 -2.64 2.31 -7.83
N ASN A 153 -2.70 2.65 -9.11
CA ASN A 153 -1.98 1.98 -10.18
C ASN A 153 -1.11 3.01 -10.88
N LEU A 154 0.20 2.80 -10.91
CA LEU A 154 1.11 3.57 -11.75
C LEU A 154 1.12 2.96 -13.13
N VAL A 155 0.82 3.76 -14.14
CA VAL A 155 0.62 3.30 -15.53
C VAL A 155 1.38 4.22 -16.47
N GLU A 156 1.94 3.66 -17.54
CA GLU A 156 2.41 4.43 -18.69
C GLU A 156 1.32 5.42 -19.14
N LYS A 157 1.67 6.70 -19.23
CA LYS A 157 0.70 7.78 -19.42
C LYS A 157 -0.14 7.60 -20.69
N GLU A 158 0.49 7.11 -21.75
CA GLU A 158 -0.13 6.88 -23.06
C GLU A 158 -1.15 5.74 -23.02
N ARG A 159 -1.01 4.80 -22.08
CA ARG A 159 -1.89 3.63 -21.92
C ARG A 159 -2.96 3.83 -20.83
N ALA A 160 -2.86 4.89 -20.02
CA ALA A 160 -3.68 5.04 -18.82
C ALA A 160 -5.20 4.95 -19.04
N ARG A 161 -5.72 5.48 -20.17
CA ARG A 161 -7.16 5.42 -20.48
C ARG A 161 -7.61 4.01 -20.87
N GLU A 162 -6.83 3.35 -21.73
CA GLU A 162 -7.09 1.97 -22.15
C GLU A 162 -6.99 1.02 -20.96
N PHE A 163 -5.92 1.14 -20.17
CA PHE A 163 -5.72 0.41 -18.93
C PHE A 163 -6.94 0.54 -17.99
N ALA A 164 -7.42 1.77 -17.77
CA ALA A 164 -8.55 2.01 -16.88
C ALA A 164 -9.85 1.37 -17.38
N ALA A 165 -10.11 1.41 -18.69
CA ALA A 165 -11.27 0.75 -19.30
C ALA A 165 -11.18 -0.77 -19.16
N THR A 166 -10.04 -1.37 -19.56
CA THR A 166 -9.82 -2.81 -19.48
C THR A 166 -9.89 -3.33 -18.05
N LEU A 167 -9.29 -2.62 -17.09
CA LEU A 167 -9.34 -3.01 -15.68
C LEU A 167 -10.77 -2.96 -15.15
N GLY A 168 -11.54 -1.92 -15.49
CA GLY A 168 -12.95 -1.81 -15.10
C GLY A 168 -13.82 -2.93 -15.66
N GLU A 169 -13.64 -3.27 -16.94
CA GLU A 169 -14.36 -4.38 -17.60
C GLU A 169 -14.03 -5.74 -16.97
N ARG A 170 -12.74 -6.03 -16.76
CA ARG A 170 -12.30 -7.27 -16.12
C ARG A 170 -12.82 -7.37 -14.69
N TYR A 171 -12.72 -6.29 -13.93
CA TYR A 171 -13.19 -6.26 -12.56
C TYR A 171 -14.71 -6.48 -12.46
N LEU A 172 -15.50 -5.86 -13.35
CA LEU A 172 -16.93 -6.11 -13.45
C LEU A 172 -17.23 -7.58 -13.81
N ALA A 173 -16.51 -8.15 -14.78
CA ALA A 173 -16.70 -9.54 -15.18
C ALA A 173 -16.39 -10.53 -14.04
N THR A 174 -15.37 -10.25 -13.23
CA THR A 174 -14.93 -11.14 -12.14
C THR A 174 -15.79 -10.98 -10.88
N THR A 175 -16.15 -9.75 -10.51
CA THR A 175 -16.79 -9.46 -9.21
C THR A 175 -18.28 -9.13 -9.30
N GLY A 176 -18.79 -8.80 -10.49
CA GLY A 176 -20.13 -8.25 -10.68
C GLY A 176 -20.27 -6.79 -10.21
N ILE A 177 -19.19 -6.14 -9.77
CA ILE A 177 -19.20 -4.78 -9.25
C ILE A 177 -18.65 -3.81 -10.30
N THR A 178 -19.37 -2.70 -10.54
CA THR A 178 -18.87 -1.63 -11.41
C THR A 178 -17.92 -0.72 -10.62
N ALA A 179 -16.62 -0.78 -10.91
CA ALA A 179 -15.64 0.10 -10.30
C ALA A 179 -15.72 1.54 -10.82
N GLN A 180 -15.27 2.49 -10.01
CA GLN A 180 -15.09 3.88 -10.43
C GLN A 180 -13.60 4.16 -10.70
N MET A 181 -13.31 4.58 -11.94
CA MET A 181 -11.94 4.76 -12.42
C MET A 181 -11.61 6.25 -12.58
N HIS A 182 -10.45 6.68 -12.07
CA HIS A 182 -9.95 8.03 -12.22
C HIS A 182 -8.52 8.04 -12.73
N VAL A 183 -8.28 8.66 -13.89
CA VAL A 183 -6.93 8.94 -14.39
C VAL A 183 -6.47 10.29 -13.85
N CYS A 184 -5.44 10.24 -13.02
CA CYS A 184 -4.93 11.32 -12.19
C CYS A 184 -3.46 11.62 -12.48
N ARG A 185 -3.01 12.78 -12.02
CA ARG A 185 -1.60 13.20 -11.97
C ARG A 185 -1.29 13.78 -10.60
N ALA A 186 0.00 13.81 -10.24
CA ALA A 186 0.45 14.61 -9.10
C ALA A 186 0.05 16.09 -9.31
N ALA A 187 -0.42 16.74 -8.25
CA ALA A 187 -0.92 18.11 -8.27
C ALA A 187 -0.43 18.88 -7.04
N ASP A 188 -0.49 20.20 -7.14
CA ASP A 188 -0.15 21.09 -6.02
C ASP A 188 -1.11 20.90 -4.84
N GLY A 189 -0.60 21.15 -3.64
CA GLY A 189 -1.40 21.19 -2.43
C GLY A 189 -2.31 22.42 -2.32
N ALA A 190 -2.98 22.55 -1.18
CA ALA A 190 -3.84 23.69 -0.89
C ALA A 190 -3.08 25.03 -1.00
N ARG A 191 -3.66 25.99 -1.73
CA ARG A 191 -3.11 27.34 -1.89
C ARG A 191 -4.22 28.38 -1.83
N ARG A 192 -3.87 29.61 -1.44
CA ARG A 192 -4.77 30.76 -1.52
C ARG A 192 -4.95 31.15 -3.00
N VAL A 193 -6.19 31.31 -3.43
CA VAL A 193 -6.53 31.96 -4.71
C VAL A 193 -6.71 33.44 -4.41
N LEU A 194 -5.97 34.29 -5.12
CA LEU A 194 -6.09 35.75 -5.05
C LEU A 194 -7.06 36.24 -6.12
#